data_AF-A0A3C0AH26-F1
#
_entry.id   AF-A0A3C0AH26-F1
#
_cell.length_a   1.000
_cell.length_b   1.000
_cell.length_c   1.000
_cell.angle_alpha   90.00
_cell.angle_beta   90.00
_cell.angle_gamma   90.00
#
_symmetry.space_group_name_H-M   'P 1'
#
loop_
_entity.id
_entity.type
_entity.pdbx_description
1 polymer ?
#
loop_
_entity_poly.entity_id
_entity_poly.type
_entity_poly.pdbx_seq_one_letter_code
_entity_poly.pdbx_strand_id
1 'polypeptide(L)'
;LPAPADYRSKNFLIHTDLPAEEARDLLERLEKMLVIISTYWASPNRSIIECYVVKDLANWPAGSLHPAGMQSVQGGGGVTMSRTTYRGGQIVA
;
A
#
# COMPACT_ATOMS: atom_id res chain seq x y z
N LEU A 1 -0.49 13.57 17.51
CA LEU A 1 -0.68 13.29 16.07
C LEU A 1 -1.12 11.82 15.95
N PRO A 2 -1.98 11.44 14.98
CA PRO A 2 -2.43 10.06 14.86
C PRO A 2 -1.23 9.14 14.60
N ALA A 3 -1.11 8.07 15.39
CA ALA A 3 -0.12 7.04 15.12
C ALA A 3 -0.55 6.26 13.85
N PRO A 4 0.40 5.73 13.05
CA PRO A 4 0.06 4.87 11.93
C PRO A 4 -0.79 3.68 12.37
N ALA A 5 -1.81 3.35 11.58
CA ALA A 5 -2.72 2.26 11.82
C ALA A 5 -3.01 1.49 10.53
N ASP A 6 -3.47 0.26 10.70
CA ASP A 6 -3.74 -0.67 9.60
C ASP A 6 -5.22 -0.67 9.25
N TYR A 7 -5.52 -0.52 7.95
CA TYR A 7 -6.86 -0.68 7.42
C TYR A 7 -6.83 -1.65 6.24
N ARG A 8 -7.82 -2.53 6.17
CA ARG A 8 -7.84 -3.63 5.20
C ARG A 8 -9.15 -3.70 4.45
N SER A 9 -9.05 -4.00 3.15
CA SER A 9 -10.16 -4.38 2.28
C SER A 9 -9.88 -5.76 1.64
N LYS A 10 -10.64 -6.12 0.61
CA LYS A 10 -10.47 -7.41 -0.09
C LYS A 10 -9.10 -7.52 -0.74
N ASN A 11 -8.67 -6.46 -1.42
CA ASN A 11 -7.46 -6.43 -2.25
C ASN A 11 -6.33 -5.59 -1.67
N PHE A 12 -6.60 -4.73 -0.69
CA PHE A 12 -5.61 -3.80 -0.15
C PHE A 12 -5.40 -3.96 1.36
N LEU A 13 -4.16 -3.78 1.78
CA LEU A 13 -3.76 -3.48 3.16
C LEU A 13 -3.07 -2.13 3.13
N ILE A 14 -3.61 -1.14 3.84
CA ILE A 14 -2.99 0.18 3.97
C ILE A 14 -2.46 0.35 5.38
N HIS A 15 -1.20 0.78 5.47
CA HIS A 15 -0.59 1.31 6.68
C HIS A 15 -0.60 2.84 6.54
N THR A 16 -1.27 3.56 7.44
CA THR A 16 -1.42 5.01 7.28
C THR A 16 -1.61 5.76 8.59
N ASP A 17 -1.09 7.00 8.63
CA ASP A 17 -1.37 8.00 9.67
C ASP A 17 -2.53 8.95 9.28
N LEU A 18 -3.30 8.61 8.25
CA LEU A 18 -4.56 9.28 7.95
C LEU A 18 -5.61 9.04 9.06
N PRO A 19 -6.51 10.01 9.32
CA PRO A 19 -7.70 9.77 10.12
C PRO A 19 -8.52 8.59 9.60
N ALA A 20 -9.18 7.85 10.49
CA ALA A 20 -9.88 6.61 10.15
C ALA A 20 -10.91 6.75 9.02
N GLU A 21 -11.63 7.87 8.97
CA GLU A 21 -12.59 8.16 7.90
C GLU A 21 -11.90 8.38 6.55
N GLU A 22 -10.80 9.15 6.51
CA GLU A 22 -9.99 9.36 5.30
C GLU A 22 -9.36 8.03 4.81
N ALA A 23 -8.91 7.18 5.73
CA ALA A 23 -8.33 5.87 5.41
C ALA A 23 -9.36 4.92 4.79
N ARG A 24 -10.60 4.91 5.30
CA ARG A 24 -11.71 4.11 4.76
C ARG A 24 -12.15 4.59 3.38
N ASP A 25 -12.29 5.91 3.19
CA ASP A 25 -12.59 6.49 1.87
C ASP A 25 -11.51 6.12 0.84
N LEU A 26 -10.23 6.21 1.24
CA LEU A 26 -9.12 5.83 0.38
C LEU A 26 -9.21 4.34 -0.03
N LEU A 27 -9.48 3.43 0.90
CA LEU A 27 -9.65 2.01 0.59
C LEU A 27 -10.79 1.78 -0.41
N GLU A 28 -11.93 2.43 -0.24
CA GLU A 28 -13.06 2.29 -1.16
C GLU A 28 -12.69 2.76 -2.58
N ARG A 29 -11.96 3.88 -2.68
CA ARG A 29 -11.49 4.42 -3.96
C ARG A 29 -10.47 3.51 -4.62
N LEU A 30 -9.53 2.94 -3.87
CA LEU A 30 -8.53 1.98 -4.37
C LEU A 30 -9.21 0.73 -4.93
N GLU A 31 -10.20 0.17 -4.23
CA GLU A 31 -10.98 -0.98 -4.70
C GLU A 31 -11.72 -0.68 -6.01
N LYS A 32 -12.38 0.49 -6.10
CA LYS A 32 -13.06 0.92 -7.34
C LYS A 32 -12.07 1.03 -8.51
N MET A 33 -10.91 1.65 -8.29
CA MET A 33 -9.88 1.74 -9.33
C MET A 33 -9.36 0.36 -9.76
N LEU A 34 -9.16 -0.55 -8.81
CA LEU A 34 -8.71 -1.90 -9.12
C LEU A 34 -9.74 -2.68 -9.95
N VAL A 35 -11.04 -2.52 -9.67
CA VAL A 35 -12.11 -3.11 -10.49
C VAL A 35 -12.02 -2.62 -11.94
N ILE A 36 -11.84 -1.31 -12.15
CA ILE A 36 -11.71 -0.73 -13.50
C ILE A 36 -10.49 -1.32 -14.23
N ILE A 37 -9.32 -1.31 -13.58
CA ILE A 37 -8.07 -1.78 -14.17
C ILE A 37 -8.12 -3.29 -14.47
N SER A 38 -8.60 -4.10 -13.52
CA SER A 38 -8.71 -5.54 -13.71
C SER A 38 -9.71 -5.93 -14.80
N THR A 39 -10.80 -5.16 -14.95
CA THR A 39 -11.76 -5.32 -16.05
C THR A 39 -11.10 -5.00 -17.39
N TYR A 40 -10.38 -3.89 -17.48
CA TYR A 40 -9.68 -3.48 -18.70
C TYR A 40 -8.68 -4.54 -19.20
N TRP A 41 -7.91 -5.13 -18.28
CA TRP A 41 -6.93 -6.17 -18.60
C TRP A 41 -7.48 -7.60 -18.60
N ALA A 42 -8.78 -7.79 -18.34
CA ALA A 42 -9.42 -9.09 -18.12
C ALA A 42 -8.66 -10.00 -17.13
N SER A 43 -8.02 -9.41 -16.12
CA SER A 43 -7.16 -10.11 -15.17
C SER A 43 -7.45 -9.65 -13.74
N PRO A 44 -8.18 -10.44 -12.94
CA PRO A 44 -8.45 -10.10 -11.55
C PRO A 44 -7.18 -10.16 -10.71
N ASN A 45 -7.11 -9.28 -9.70
CA ASN A 45 -6.07 -9.32 -8.70
C ASN A 45 -6.17 -10.62 -7.86
N ARG A 46 -5.02 -11.21 -7.54
CA ARG A 46 -4.94 -12.52 -6.87
C ARG A 46 -4.27 -12.48 -5.49
N SER A 47 -3.69 -11.34 -5.12
CA SER A 47 -2.92 -11.18 -3.89
C SER A 47 -3.25 -9.84 -3.22
N ILE A 48 -2.97 -9.72 -1.92
CA ILE A 48 -3.09 -8.42 -1.25
C ILE A 48 -2.04 -7.46 -1.81
N ILE A 49 -2.48 -6.24 -2.12
CA ILE A 49 -1.62 -5.10 -2.43
C ILE A 49 -1.38 -4.36 -1.11
N GLU A 50 -0.16 -4.46 -0.60
CA GLU A 50 0.27 -3.75 0.60
C GLU A 50 0.74 -2.33 0.23
N CYS A 51 0.21 -1.33 0.93
CA CYS A 51 0.47 0.08 0.67
C CYS A 51 0.85 0.80 1.96
N TYR A 52 1.87 1.66 1.87
CA TYR A 52 2.22 2.60 2.93
C TYR A 52 1.82 4.00 2.46
N VAL A 53 0.81 4.58 3.11
CA VAL A 53 0.24 5.88 2.76
C VAL A 53 0.56 6.87 3.87
N VAL A 54 1.50 7.77 3.60
CA VAL A 54 2.08 8.67 4.61
C VAL A 54 1.52 10.09 4.43
N LYS A 55 0.89 10.64 5.47
CA LYS A 55 0.46 12.04 5.54
C LYS A 55 1.56 12.91 6.15
N ASP A 56 2.16 12.45 7.25
CA ASP A 56 3.26 13.10 7.94
C ASP A 56 4.29 12.07 8.43
N LEU A 57 5.49 12.13 7.87
CA LEU A 57 6.59 11.22 8.19
C LEU A 57 6.98 11.25 9.68
N ALA A 58 6.74 12.37 10.39
CA ALA A 58 7.06 12.47 11.81
C ALA A 58 6.22 11.52 12.68
N ASN A 59 5.08 11.04 12.18
CA ASN A 59 4.24 10.06 12.88
C ASN A 59 4.78 8.63 12.79
N TRP A 60 5.73 8.39 11.89
CA TRP A 60 6.19 7.05 11.58
C TRP A 60 7.46 6.69 12.36
N PRO A 61 7.48 5.57 13.12
CA PRO A 61 8.68 5.12 13.82
C PRO A 61 9.85 4.88 12.86
N ALA A 62 11.07 5.16 13.30
CA ALA A 62 12.26 4.86 12.49
C ALA A 62 12.31 3.37 12.11
N GLY A 63 12.60 3.08 10.84
CA GLY A 63 12.64 1.72 10.30
C GLY A 63 11.30 1.09 9.93
N SER A 64 10.17 1.78 10.16
CA SER A 64 8.84 1.29 9.78
C SER A 64 8.56 1.33 8.26
N LEU A 65 9.31 2.16 7.53
CA LEU A 65 9.21 2.33 6.08
C LEU A 65 10.45 1.77 5.39
N HIS A 66 10.26 1.17 4.21
CA HIS A 66 11.39 0.80 3.36
C HIS A 66 12.20 2.05 2.96
N PRO A 67 13.55 2.02 2.95
CA PRO A 67 14.38 3.21 2.69
C PRO A 67 14.03 3.95 1.38
N ALA A 68 13.80 3.20 0.30
CA ALA A 68 13.39 3.78 -0.98
C ALA A 68 12.01 4.45 -0.91
N GLY A 69 11.08 3.89 -0.13
CA GLY A 69 9.77 4.48 0.12
C GLY A 69 9.89 5.79 0.90
N MET A 70 10.69 5.78 1.97
CA MET A 70 10.96 6.99 2.76
C MET A 70 11.57 8.11 1.91
N GLN A 71 12.58 7.81 1.09
CA GLN A 71 13.20 8.79 0.20
C GLN A 71 12.19 9.37 -0.81
N SER A 72 11.35 8.51 -1.40
CA SER A 72 10.31 8.96 -2.34
C SER A 72 9.29 9.87 -1.67
N VAL A 73 8.79 9.49 -0.48
CA VAL A 73 7.81 10.28 0.28
C VAL A 73 8.39 11.62 0.71
N GLN A 74 9.65 11.67 1.16
CA GLN A 74 10.35 12.92 1.49
C GLN A 74 10.43 13.88 0.28
N GLY A 75 10.55 13.35 -0.93
CA GLY A 75 10.50 14.12 -2.18
C GLY A 75 9.09 14.50 -2.64
N GLY A 76 8.04 14.15 -1.88
CA GLY A 76 6.64 14.39 -2.26
C GLY A 76 6.07 13.39 -3.26
N GLY A 77 6.77 12.28 -3.52
CA GLY A 77 6.37 11.25 -4.49
C GLY A 77 5.99 9.92 -3.84
N GLY A 78 5.61 8.95 -4.68
CA GLY A 78 5.39 7.55 -4.29
C GLY A 78 6.25 6.60 -5.12
N VAL A 79 6.48 5.39 -4.59
CA VAL A 79 7.21 4.33 -5.29
C VAL A 79 6.45 3.02 -5.16
N THR A 80 6.31 2.30 -6.27
CA THR A 80 5.77 0.93 -6.29
C THR A 80 6.92 -0.05 -6.39
N MET A 81 6.94 -1.04 -5.48
CA MET A 81 8.00 -2.03 -5.42
C MET A 81 7.41 -3.43 -5.60
N SER A 82 7.87 -4.16 -6.62
CA SER A 82 7.49 -5.56 -6.81
C SER A 82 8.49 -6.46 -6.11
N ARG A 83 8.00 -7.39 -5.29
CA ARG A 83 8.82 -8.41 -4.63
C ARG A 83 8.42 -9.79 -5.12
N THR A 84 9.39 -10.55 -5.62
CA THR A 84 9.21 -11.95 -5.98
C THR A 84 10.04 -12.80 -5.03
N THR A 85 9.39 -13.70 -4.31
CA THR A 85 10.08 -14.63 -3.40
C THR A 85 10.32 -15.96 -4.12
N TYR A 86 11.53 -16.51 -3.99
CA TYR A 86 11.87 -17.83 -4.54
C TYR A 86 12.13 -18.82 -3.40
N ARG A 87 11.63 -20.04 -3.53
CA ARG A 87 11.94 -21.16 -2.64
C ARG A 87 12.35 -22.36 -3.49
N GLY A 88 13.61 -22.77 -3.37
CA GLY A 88 14.16 -23.90 -4.14
C GLY A 88 14.12 -23.72 -5.67
N GLY A 89 14.23 -22.47 -6.16
CA GLY A 89 14.17 -22.16 -7.59
C GLY A 89 12.75 -21.98 -8.16
N GLN A 90 11.71 -22.21 -7.36
CA GLN A 90 10.32 -21.91 -7.73
C GLN A 90 9.88 -20.57 -7.14
N ILE A 91 9.10 -19.80 -7.91
CA ILE A 91 8.41 -18.61 -7.41
C ILE A 91 7.36 -19.06 -6.40
N VAL A 92 7.46 -18.55 -5.17
CA VAL A 92 6.44 -18.69 -4.13
C VAL A 92 5.75 -17.34 -4.00
N ALA A 93 4.44 -17.34 -4.33
CA ALA A 93 3.54 -16.19 -4.13
C ALA A 93 3.02 -16.16 -2.69
#